data_AF-A0A538IF39-F1
#
_entry.id   AF-A0A538IF39-F1
#
_cell.length_a   1.000
_cell.length_b   1.000
_cell.length_c   1.000
_cell.angle_alpha   90.00
_cell.angle_beta   90.00
_cell.angle_gamma   90.00
#
_symmetry.space_group_name_H-M   'P 1'
#
loop_
_entity.id
_entity.type
_entity.pdbx_description
1 polymer ?
#
loop_
_entity_poly.entity_id
_entity_poly.type
_entity_poly.pdbx_seq_one_letter_code
_entity_poly.pdbx_strand_id
1 'polypeptide(L)'
;MSGQFTRCEQQDGGYACRDDVDNLFHQLDGARMSWNVWLESGAAKCDTGSGGTCASNDPCPLTGFYTTGNPPIDFTDISYGECLANDVPAGTPDDGMATFNSDLASGNVADFNFVIPNGCDDGEANCKPVNNRYTQFDDFLAQEVPLIESSPAFGKDGVIVVLYDEDERMGGLAAKNGLGSGGHTACALISPLVQPGEYADTTYSYSVLRTIQDGFGVGPYLGSAGQVARLPVVWK
;
A
#
# COMPACT_ATOMS: atom_id res chain seq x y z
N MET A 1 0.28 5.20 6.51
CA MET A 1 0.54 6.57 6.00
C MET A 1 -0.20 7.61 6.84
N SER A 2 0.21 8.03 8.03
CA SER A 2 1.37 7.72 8.85
C SER A 2 0.95 7.88 10.31
N GLY A 3 1.23 6.87 11.14
CA GLY A 3 1.15 6.93 12.59
C GLY A 3 2.47 7.36 13.23
N GLN A 4 2.67 6.97 14.48
CA GLN A 4 3.91 7.01 15.20
C GLN A 4 4.48 5.61 15.24
N PHE A 5 5.68 5.34 14.70
CA PHE A 5 6.28 3.99 14.73
C PHE A 5 6.63 3.54 16.17
N THR A 6 5.61 3.15 16.93
CA THR A 6 5.71 2.92 18.37
C THR A 6 6.40 1.59 18.64
N ARG A 7 6.77 1.37 19.91
CA ARG A 7 7.28 0.06 20.34
C ARG A 7 6.23 -1.05 20.18
N CYS A 8 4.95 -0.72 20.30
CA CYS A 8 3.87 -1.71 20.20
C CYS A 8 3.75 -2.22 18.77
N GLU A 9 3.69 -1.30 17.80
CA GLU A 9 3.65 -1.62 16.38
C GLU A 9 4.91 -2.35 15.91
N GLN A 10 6.09 -1.93 16.39
CA GLN A 10 7.36 -2.63 16.14
C GLN A 10 7.41 -4.08 16.66
N GLN A 11 6.45 -4.48 17.49
CA GLN A 11 6.29 -5.84 17.99
C GLN A 11 5.10 -6.56 17.35
N ASP A 12 4.53 -5.98 16.30
CA ASP A 12 3.43 -6.52 15.52
C ASP A 12 2.21 -6.85 16.38
N GLY A 13 1.93 -6.00 17.37
CA GLY A 13 0.77 -6.19 18.25
C GLY A 13 -0.59 -5.93 17.57
N GLY A 14 -0.57 -5.59 16.27
CA GLY A 14 -1.75 -5.42 15.42
C GLY A 14 -2.75 -4.43 15.99
N TYR A 15 -4.04 -4.79 15.96
CA TYR A 15 -5.15 -3.95 16.41
C TYR A 15 -5.04 -3.44 17.87
N ALA A 16 -4.26 -4.10 18.73
CA ALA A 16 -4.04 -3.61 20.09
C ALA A 16 -3.12 -2.38 20.16
N CYS A 17 -2.38 -2.09 19.08
CA CYS A 17 -1.41 -1.02 18.96
C CYS A 17 -1.94 0.19 18.20
N ARG A 18 -3.27 0.35 18.10
CA ARG A 18 -3.85 1.46 17.35
C ARG A 18 -3.39 2.81 17.83
N ASP A 19 -3.07 3.64 16.87
CA ASP A 19 -2.52 4.97 17.03
C ASP A 19 -3.61 6.03 17.12
N ASP A 20 -3.51 6.86 18.15
CA ASP A 20 -4.33 8.07 18.33
C ASP A 20 -3.60 9.30 17.76
N VAL A 21 -3.25 9.20 16.48
CA VAL A 21 -2.72 10.31 15.69
C VAL A 21 -3.39 10.37 14.32
N ASP A 22 -3.40 11.58 13.77
CA ASP A 22 -3.92 11.83 12.44
C ASP A 22 -3.17 11.02 11.37
N ASN A 23 -3.87 10.69 10.30
CA ASN A 23 -3.38 9.86 9.21
C ASN A 23 -3.97 10.33 7.87
N LEU A 24 -3.43 9.82 6.76
CA LEU A 24 -3.83 10.26 5.42
C LEU A 24 -5.30 9.98 5.15
N PHE A 25 -5.85 8.86 5.62
CA PHE A 25 -7.25 8.50 5.39
C PHE A 25 -8.17 9.52 6.05
N HIS A 26 -7.94 9.83 7.33
CA HIS A 26 -8.68 10.86 8.04
C HIS A 26 -8.54 12.26 7.41
N GLN A 27 -7.36 12.60 6.86
CA GLN A 27 -7.18 13.84 6.09
C GLN A 27 -8.01 13.87 4.80
N LEU A 28 -8.10 12.75 4.09
CA LEU A 28 -8.93 12.61 2.89
C LEU A 28 -10.41 12.75 3.25
N ASP A 29 -10.87 12.16 4.35
CA ASP A 29 -12.25 12.33 4.84
C ASP A 29 -12.56 13.80 5.15
N GLY A 30 -11.63 14.50 5.82
CA GLY A 30 -11.73 15.94 6.07
C GLY A 30 -11.81 16.78 4.79
N ALA A 31 -11.13 16.34 3.73
CA ALA A 31 -11.15 16.95 2.40
C ALA A 31 -12.31 16.48 1.51
N ARG A 32 -13.14 15.53 1.98
CA ARG A 32 -14.21 14.86 1.23
C ARG A 32 -13.70 14.14 -0.02
N MET A 33 -12.52 13.57 0.07
CA MET A 33 -11.94 12.69 -0.91
C MET A 33 -12.18 11.25 -0.46
N SER A 34 -12.64 10.43 -1.38
CA SER A 34 -12.87 9.01 -1.13
C SER A 34 -11.55 8.25 -1.07
N TRP A 35 -11.49 7.20 -0.26
CA TRP A 35 -10.35 6.30 -0.20
C TRP A 35 -10.80 4.86 -0.05
N ASN A 36 -10.09 3.94 -0.71
CA ASN A 36 -10.27 2.50 -0.56
C ASN A 36 -8.91 1.82 -0.31
N VAL A 37 -8.91 0.75 0.49
CA VAL A 37 -7.86 -0.26 0.49
C VAL A 37 -8.37 -1.49 -0.26
N TRP A 38 -7.51 -2.09 -1.08
CA TRP A 38 -7.82 -3.22 -1.93
C TRP A 38 -6.91 -4.39 -1.60
N LEU A 39 -7.47 -5.47 -1.08
CA LEU A 39 -6.73 -6.66 -0.65
C LEU A 39 -6.95 -7.80 -1.65
N GLU A 40 -5.93 -8.19 -2.43
CA GLU A 40 -6.06 -9.20 -3.51
C GLU A 40 -6.69 -10.51 -3.06
N SER A 41 -6.37 -10.96 -1.86
CA SER A 41 -6.95 -12.16 -1.24
C SER A 41 -7.42 -11.91 0.18
N GLY A 42 -8.04 -10.76 0.44
CA GLY A 42 -8.60 -10.43 1.76
C GLY A 42 -9.77 -11.35 2.12
N ALA A 43 -9.60 -12.22 3.13
CA ALA A 43 -10.67 -13.14 3.56
C ALA A 43 -11.72 -12.46 4.46
N ALA A 44 -11.38 -11.32 5.06
CA ALA A 44 -12.27 -10.53 5.90
C ALA A 44 -11.91 -9.03 5.85
N LYS A 45 -12.94 -8.18 5.71
CA LYS A 45 -12.79 -6.73 5.86
C LYS A 45 -12.44 -6.41 7.32
N CYS A 46 -11.52 -5.47 7.53
CA CYS A 46 -11.10 -5.00 8.84
C CYS A 46 -10.64 -6.12 9.76
N ASP A 47 -9.87 -7.07 9.23
CA ASP A 47 -9.35 -8.17 10.04
C ASP A 47 -8.34 -7.64 11.07
N THR A 48 -8.76 -7.73 12.33
CA THR A 48 -8.01 -7.28 13.52
C THR A 48 -7.17 -8.39 14.16
N GLY A 49 -7.17 -9.58 13.56
CA GLY A 49 -6.38 -10.71 14.02
C GLY A 49 -4.88 -10.42 14.05
N SER A 50 -4.13 -11.19 14.82
CA SER A 50 -2.67 -11.26 14.75
C SER A 50 -2.24 -12.72 14.64
N GLY A 51 -1.10 -12.98 14.00
CA GLY A 51 -0.47 -14.32 14.03
C GLY A 51 -1.01 -15.35 13.04
N GLY A 52 -1.59 -14.93 11.91
CA GLY A 52 -1.79 -15.83 10.77
C GLY A 52 -0.45 -16.30 10.21
N THR A 53 -0.22 -17.60 10.16
CA THR A 53 0.91 -18.19 9.40
C THR A 53 0.38 -18.68 8.08
N CYS A 54 0.83 -18.10 6.98
CA CYS A 54 0.66 -18.73 5.69
C CYS A 54 1.92 -19.53 5.34
N ALA A 55 1.75 -20.68 4.70
CA ALA A 55 2.87 -21.38 4.10
C ALA A 55 3.28 -20.59 2.85
N SER A 56 4.54 -20.18 2.76
CA SER A 56 5.14 -19.29 1.73
C SER A 56 5.05 -19.77 0.27
N ASN A 57 4.19 -20.73 -0.06
CA ASN A 57 4.18 -21.42 -1.34
C ASN A 57 2.81 -21.40 -2.05
N ASP A 58 1.74 -20.91 -1.39
CA ASP A 58 0.36 -20.87 -1.90
C ASP A 58 -0.23 -19.45 -1.72
N PRO A 59 -1.24 -19.02 -2.51
CA PRO A 59 -1.90 -17.72 -2.39
C PRO A 59 -2.43 -17.50 -0.98
N CYS A 60 -1.74 -16.67 -0.23
CA CYS A 60 -2.01 -16.47 1.18
C CYS A 60 -3.19 -15.52 1.35
N PRO A 61 -4.28 -15.92 2.04
CA PRO A 61 -5.29 -14.97 2.39
C PRO A 61 -4.66 -13.92 3.33
N LEU A 62 -4.79 -12.65 2.96
CA LEU A 62 -4.34 -11.52 3.76
C LEU A 62 -5.19 -11.50 5.05
N THR A 63 -4.65 -12.12 6.10
CA THR A 63 -5.28 -12.26 7.42
C THR A 63 -4.22 -12.15 8.52
N GLY A 64 -4.63 -11.63 9.67
CA GLY A 64 -3.77 -11.51 10.83
C GLY A 64 -2.53 -10.63 10.64
N PHE A 65 -1.33 -11.25 10.61
CA PHE A 65 -0.07 -10.51 10.48
C PHE A 65 0.00 -9.75 9.14
N TYR A 66 -0.42 -10.39 8.05
CA TYR A 66 -0.46 -9.76 6.73
C TYR A 66 -1.45 -8.59 6.65
N THR A 67 -2.47 -8.55 7.52
CA THR A 67 -3.37 -7.38 7.65
C THR A 67 -2.85 -6.32 8.61
N THR A 68 -1.75 -6.56 9.33
CA THR A 68 -1.03 -5.45 9.99
C THR A 68 -0.41 -4.50 8.95
N GLY A 69 -0.25 -4.96 7.70
CA GLY A 69 0.04 -4.10 6.56
C GLY A 69 -1.17 -3.32 6.01
N ASN A 70 -2.39 -3.51 6.54
CA ASN A 70 -3.62 -2.84 6.12
C ASN A 70 -3.85 -1.57 6.96
N PRO A 71 -3.42 -0.38 6.53
CA PRO A 71 -3.21 0.73 7.46
C PRO A 71 -4.46 1.29 8.18
N PRO A 72 -5.69 1.26 7.63
CA PRO A 72 -6.87 1.80 8.32
C PRO A 72 -7.21 1.15 9.66
N ILE A 73 -6.87 -0.14 9.86
CA ILE A 73 -7.16 -0.81 11.15
C ILE A 73 -6.26 -0.31 12.28
N ASP A 74 -5.16 0.38 11.94
CA ASP A 74 -4.13 0.84 12.88
C ASP A 74 -4.42 2.21 13.49
N PHE A 75 -5.45 2.94 13.06
CA PHE A 75 -5.71 4.29 13.56
C PHE A 75 -7.00 4.37 14.35
N THR A 76 -7.02 5.03 15.52
CA THR A 76 -8.22 5.11 16.37
C THR A 76 -9.31 6.02 15.84
N ASP A 77 -8.95 6.99 15.00
CA ASP A 77 -9.88 7.95 14.38
C ASP A 77 -10.64 7.37 13.17
N ILE A 78 -10.18 6.23 12.61
CA ILE A 78 -10.94 5.43 11.66
C ILE A 78 -11.89 4.51 12.43
N SER A 79 -13.19 4.71 12.26
CA SER A 79 -14.17 3.85 12.95
C SER A 79 -14.23 2.46 12.31
N TYR A 80 -14.68 1.45 13.06
CA TYR A 80 -14.86 0.10 12.49
C TYR A 80 -15.87 0.09 11.33
N GLY A 81 -16.93 0.91 11.41
CA GLY A 81 -17.93 1.01 10.34
C GLY A 81 -17.38 1.67 9.06
N GLU A 82 -16.47 2.61 9.22
CA GLU A 82 -15.76 3.27 8.11
C GLU A 82 -14.72 2.36 7.48
N CYS A 83 -13.92 1.67 8.28
CA CYS A 83 -13.06 0.61 7.78
C CYS A 83 -13.90 -0.42 6.99
N LEU A 84 -15.04 -0.87 7.51
CA LEU A 84 -15.91 -1.81 6.81
C LEU A 84 -16.49 -1.25 5.50
N ALA A 85 -16.49 0.08 5.30
CA ALA A 85 -16.88 0.67 4.03
C ALA A 85 -15.72 0.61 3.03
N ASN A 86 -14.50 0.91 3.48
CA ASN A 86 -13.38 1.25 2.62
C ASN A 86 -12.29 0.15 2.48
N ASP A 87 -12.27 -0.86 3.34
CA ASP A 87 -11.35 -2.01 3.24
C ASP A 87 -11.96 -3.13 2.39
N VAL A 88 -11.68 -3.14 1.09
CA VAL A 88 -12.40 -3.95 0.10
C VAL A 88 -11.57 -5.17 -0.32
N PRO A 89 -12.15 -6.39 -0.28
CA PRO A 89 -11.56 -7.54 -0.95
C PRO A 89 -11.49 -7.27 -2.45
N ALA A 90 -10.29 -7.24 -3.00
CA ALA A 90 -10.08 -7.00 -4.42
C ALA A 90 -10.42 -8.24 -5.27
N GLY A 91 -10.54 -9.40 -4.65
CA GLY A 91 -11.20 -10.60 -5.16
C GLY A 91 -11.04 -11.76 -4.18
N THR A 92 -10.70 -12.93 -4.68
CA THR A 92 -10.55 -14.17 -3.94
C THR A 92 -9.21 -14.84 -4.26
N PRO A 93 -8.77 -15.83 -3.47
CA PRO A 93 -7.56 -16.58 -3.79
C PRO A 93 -7.53 -17.23 -5.18
N ASP A 94 -8.69 -17.47 -5.80
CA ASP A 94 -8.79 -18.14 -7.11
C ASP A 94 -8.92 -17.16 -8.29
N ASP A 95 -9.36 -15.93 -8.06
CA ASP A 95 -9.62 -14.92 -9.12
C ASP A 95 -8.85 -13.60 -8.95
N GLY A 96 -7.94 -13.52 -7.95
CA GLY A 96 -7.01 -12.42 -7.76
C GLY A 96 -7.72 -11.08 -7.57
N MET A 97 -7.39 -10.09 -8.40
CA MET A 97 -7.95 -8.72 -8.33
C MET A 97 -9.31 -8.55 -9.04
N ALA A 98 -10.10 -9.61 -9.25
CA ALA A 98 -11.32 -9.55 -10.09
C ALA A 98 -12.36 -8.47 -9.71
N THR A 99 -12.59 -8.24 -8.42
CA THR A 99 -13.49 -7.17 -7.92
C THR A 99 -12.91 -5.79 -8.21
N PHE A 100 -11.63 -5.58 -7.91
CA PHE A 100 -10.95 -4.32 -8.23
C PHE A 100 -10.97 -4.03 -9.73
N ASN A 101 -10.71 -5.05 -10.55
CA ASN A 101 -10.72 -4.95 -12.01
C ASN A 101 -12.11 -4.61 -12.58
N SER A 102 -13.18 -5.14 -11.99
CA SER A 102 -14.56 -4.74 -12.32
C SER A 102 -14.82 -3.26 -11.97
N ASP A 103 -14.34 -2.80 -10.83
CA ASP A 103 -14.55 -1.43 -10.37
C ASP A 103 -13.69 -0.43 -11.16
N LEU A 104 -12.45 -0.80 -11.54
CA LEU A 104 -11.64 -0.06 -12.49
C LEU A 104 -12.35 0.09 -13.85
N ALA A 105 -12.90 -0.99 -14.40
CA ALA A 105 -13.57 -0.96 -15.69
C ALA A 105 -14.82 -0.06 -15.70
N SER A 106 -15.48 0.08 -14.55
CA SER A 106 -16.67 0.92 -14.38
C SER A 106 -16.38 2.33 -13.84
N GLY A 107 -15.14 2.61 -13.45
CA GLY A 107 -14.74 3.87 -12.81
C GLY A 107 -15.24 4.02 -11.38
N ASN A 108 -15.64 2.92 -10.71
CA ASN A 108 -16.14 2.87 -9.35
C ASN A 108 -15.02 2.67 -8.32
N VAL A 109 -13.90 3.37 -8.50
CA VAL A 109 -12.79 3.39 -7.55
C VAL A 109 -12.72 4.74 -6.85
N ALA A 110 -12.05 4.79 -5.70
CA ALA A 110 -11.92 6.00 -4.91
C ALA A 110 -10.92 7.00 -5.51
N ASP A 111 -10.83 8.20 -4.93
CA ASP A 111 -9.79 9.18 -5.28
C ASP A 111 -8.39 8.68 -4.88
N PHE A 112 -8.30 8.01 -3.72
CA PHE A 112 -7.09 7.33 -3.25
C PHE A 112 -7.33 5.82 -3.13
N ASN A 113 -6.50 5.00 -3.77
CA ASN A 113 -6.60 3.54 -3.71
C ASN A 113 -5.28 2.95 -3.23
N PHE A 114 -5.30 2.24 -2.11
CA PHE A 114 -4.14 1.52 -1.59
C PHE A 114 -4.28 0.03 -1.92
N VAL A 115 -3.44 -0.49 -2.80
CA VAL A 115 -3.51 -1.88 -3.26
C VAL A 115 -2.47 -2.72 -2.54
N ILE A 116 -2.91 -3.82 -1.93
CA ILE A 116 -2.07 -4.79 -1.23
C ILE A 116 -2.19 -6.13 -1.96
N PRO A 117 -1.13 -6.56 -2.68
CA PRO A 117 -1.07 -7.88 -3.28
C PRO A 117 -1.10 -8.97 -2.20
N ASN A 118 -1.48 -10.19 -2.58
CA ASN A 118 -1.43 -11.31 -1.65
C ASN A 118 0.02 -11.81 -1.45
N GLY A 119 0.24 -12.76 -0.51
CA GLY A 119 1.57 -13.28 -0.18
C GLY A 119 2.38 -13.91 -1.32
N CYS A 120 1.75 -14.24 -2.46
CA CYS A 120 2.46 -14.65 -3.66
C CYS A 120 2.87 -13.48 -4.54
N ASP A 121 2.08 -12.42 -4.53
CA ASP A 121 2.19 -11.31 -5.48
C ASP A 121 2.78 -10.06 -4.82
N ASP A 122 3.07 -10.07 -3.51
CA ASP A 122 3.67 -8.94 -2.78
C ASP A 122 5.21 -8.89 -2.85
N GLY A 123 5.82 -9.89 -3.47
CA GLY A 123 7.27 -10.00 -3.61
C GLY A 123 7.98 -10.63 -2.41
N GLU A 124 7.28 -11.19 -1.43
CA GLU A 124 7.86 -11.91 -0.29
C GLU A 124 8.14 -13.38 -0.64
N ALA A 125 7.09 -14.10 -1.05
CA ALA A 125 7.10 -15.57 -1.13
C ALA A 125 7.45 -16.12 -2.53
N ASN A 126 7.94 -17.37 -2.60
CA ASN A 126 8.25 -18.05 -3.87
C ASN A 126 7.16 -19.08 -4.20
N CYS A 127 5.96 -18.60 -4.51
CA CYS A 127 4.80 -19.44 -4.77
C CYS A 127 4.92 -20.23 -6.07
N LYS A 128 4.35 -21.44 -6.09
CA LYS A 128 4.27 -22.23 -7.32
C LYS A 128 3.17 -21.68 -8.24
N PRO A 129 3.30 -21.84 -9.57
CA PRO A 129 4.38 -22.53 -10.28
C PRO A 129 5.59 -21.64 -10.62
N VAL A 130 5.49 -20.32 -10.47
CA VAL A 130 6.53 -19.36 -10.88
C VAL A 130 7.80 -19.54 -10.04
N ASN A 131 7.64 -19.72 -8.72
CA ASN A 131 8.69 -20.00 -7.74
C ASN A 131 9.85 -18.99 -7.84
N ASN A 132 9.49 -17.71 -8.02
CA ASN A 132 10.39 -16.57 -8.08
C ASN A 132 9.60 -15.31 -7.72
N ARG A 133 9.79 -14.82 -6.50
CA ARG A 133 9.05 -13.66 -5.96
C ARG A 133 9.14 -12.39 -6.81
N TYR A 134 10.27 -12.15 -7.49
CA TYR A 134 10.42 -10.98 -8.35
C TYR A 134 9.57 -11.13 -9.62
N THR A 135 9.60 -12.31 -10.23
CA THR A 135 8.76 -12.59 -11.40
C THR A 135 7.28 -12.59 -11.04
N GLN A 136 6.90 -13.10 -9.86
CA GLN A 136 5.51 -13.04 -9.38
C GLN A 136 5.02 -11.60 -9.25
N PHE A 137 5.79 -10.72 -8.58
CA PHE A 137 5.39 -9.31 -8.46
C PHE A 137 5.41 -8.59 -9.82
N ASP A 138 6.39 -8.86 -10.69
CA ASP A 138 6.41 -8.31 -12.05
C ASP A 138 5.19 -8.76 -12.86
N ASP A 139 4.75 -10.02 -12.73
CA ASP A 139 3.54 -10.55 -13.39
C ASP A 139 2.27 -9.87 -12.84
N PHE A 140 2.17 -9.68 -11.52
CA PHE A 140 1.10 -8.90 -10.89
C PHE A 140 1.04 -7.47 -11.45
N LEU A 141 2.16 -6.76 -11.47
CA LEU A 141 2.22 -5.41 -12.01
C LEU A 141 1.88 -5.37 -13.51
N ALA A 142 2.37 -6.34 -14.29
CA ALA A 142 2.08 -6.44 -15.72
C ALA A 142 0.60 -6.70 -16.02
N GLN A 143 -0.11 -7.35 -15.10
CA GLN A 143 -1.55 -7.56 -15.20
C GLN A 143 -2.34 -6.32 -14.78
N GLU A 144 -2.03 -5.76 -13.61
CA GLU A 144 -2.89 -4.76 -12.95
C GLU A 144 -2.62 -3.32 -13.43
N VAL A 145 -1.35 -2.94 -13.67
CA VAL A 145 -1.01 -1.57 -14.08
C VAL A 145 -1.72 -1.15 -15.38
N PRO A 146 -1.76 -1.94 -16.46
CA PRO A 146 -2.49 -1.56 -17.68
C PRO A 146 -4.00 -1.40 -17.46
N LEU A 147 -4.60 -2.18 -16.54
CA LEU A 147 -6.01 -2.06 -16.20
C LEU A 147 -6.29 -0.76 -15.43
N ILE A 148 -5.39 -0.39 -14.52
CA ILE A 148 -5.45 0.91 -13.82
C ILE A 148 -5.31 2.05 -14.82
N GLU A 149 -4.27 2.05 -15.67
CA GLU A 149 -4.01 3.11 -16.65
C GLU A 149 -5.14 3.30 -17.67
N SER A 150 -5.87 2.22 -18.00
CA SER A 150 -7.01 2.25 -18.92
C SER A 150 -8.35 2.57 -18.26
N SER A 151 -8.41 2.62 -16.93
CA SER A 151 -9.64 2.91 -16.18
C SER A 151 -10.14 4.34 -16.43
N PRO A 152 -11.46 4.60 -16.40
CA PRO A 152 -12.00 5.95 -16.51
C PRO A 152 -11.48 6.90 -15.41
N ALA A 153 -11.17 6.36 -14.23
CA ALA A 153 -10.71 7.12 -13.07
C ALA A 153 -9.26 7.59 -13.20
N PHE A 154 -8.38 6.86 -13.90
CA PHE A 154 -6.97 7.24 -14.03
C PHE A 154 -6.77 8.53 -14.83
N GLY A 155 -7.60 8.77 -15.85
CA GLY A 155 -7.70 10.07 -16.50
C GLY A 155 -6.37 10.60 -17.05
N LYS A 156 -6.08 11.89 -16.81
CA LYS A 156 -4.86 12.57 -17.28
C LYS A 156 -3.90 12.94 -16.15
N ASP A 157 -4.37 12.75 -14.92
CA ASP A 157 -3.81 13.22 -13.67
C ASP A 157 -3.63 12.08 -12.66
N GLY A 158 -4.02 10.86 -13.01
CA GLY A 158 -3.76 9.66 -12.23
C GLY A 158 -2.28 9.39 -12.06
N VAL A 159 -1.93 8.87 -10.90
CA VAL A 159 -0.57 8.49 -10.51
C VAL A 159 -0.63 7.13 -9.83
N ILE A 160 0.15 6.18 -10.33
CA ILE A 160 0.46 4.93 -9.63
C ILE A 160 1.82 5.12 -8.96
N VAL A 161 1.90 4.77 -7.68
CA VAL A 161 3.16 4.67 -6.93
C VAL A 161 3.34 3.22 -6.55
N VAL A 162 4.38 2.58 -7.08
CA VAL A 162 4.78 1.22 -6.71
C VAL A 162 5.92 1.31 -5.71
N LEU A 163 5.78 0.67 -4.55
CA LEU A 163 6.75 0.68 -3.45
C LEU A 163 6.76 -0.67 -2.74
N TYR A 164 7.85 -0.96 -2.03
CA TYR A 164 7.94 -2.03 -1.05
C TYR A 164 7.95 -1.43 0.36
N ASP A 165 7.42 -2.16 1.33
CA ASP A 165 7.39 -1.79 2.74
C ASP A 165 8.75 -2.03 3.44
N GLU A 166 9.44 -3.12 3.10
CA GLU A 166 10.75 -3.48 3.63
C GLU A 166 11.78 -3.85 2.54
N ASP A 167 13.07 -3.76 2.88
CA ASP A 167 14.17 -4.10 1.97
C ASP A 167 14.59 -5.57 2.16
N GLU A 168 14.10 -6.45 1.28
CA GLU A 168 14.53 -7.84 1.19
C GLU A 168 15.15 -8.18 -0.17
N ARG A 169 16.44 -8.53 -0.17
CA ARG A 169 17.20 -8.84 -1.40
C ARG A 169 17.61 -10.30 -1.43
N MET A 170 18.29 -10.71 -2.51
CA MET A 170 18.90 -12.05 -2.62
C MET A 170 19.79 -12.41 -1.41
N GLY A 171 20.36 -11.40 -0.72
CA GLY A 171 21.15 -11.57 0.49
C GLY A 171 20.36 -11.70 1.81
N GLY A 172 19.02 -11.69 1.74
CA GLY A 172 18.11 -11.64 2.88
C GLY A 172 17.61 -10.24 3.22
N LEU A 173 16.87 -10.16 4.32
CA LEU A 173 16.35 -8.90 4.88
C LEU A 173 17.49 -7.96 5.25
N ALA A 174 17.30 -6.67 5.00
CA ALA A 174 18.20 -5.62 5.46
C ALA A 174 18.38 -5.67 6.98
N ALA A 175 19.53 -5.19 7.44
CA ALA A 175 19.85 -5.21 8.86
C ALA A 175 18.83 -4.37 9.66
N LYS A 176 18.25 -4.97 10.70
CA LYS A 176 17.32 -4.28 11.60
C LYS A 176 17.94 -3.03 12.20
N ASN A 177 17.16 -1.95 12.25
CA ASN A 177 17.50 -0.74 13.00
C ASN A 177 16.49 -0.58 14.14
N GLY A 178 16.80 -1.17 15.29
CA GLY A 178 15.81 -1.38 16.35
C GLY A 178 15.07 -2.71 16.12
N LEU A 179 13.74 -2.68 16.12
CA LEU A 179 12.92 -3.89 15.95
C LEU A 179 12.47 -4.14 14.50
N GLY A 180 12.42 -3.11 13.66
CA GLY A 180 12.02 -3.20 12.24
C GLY A 180 13.18 -3.27 11.26
N SER A 181 12.90 -3.77 10.05
CA SER A 181 13.84 -3.87 8.94
C SER A 181 13.50 -2.77 7.92
N GLY A 182 14.06 -1.57 8.11
CA GLY A 182 14.04 -0.56 7.04
C GLY A 182 15.03 -0.90 5.93
N GLY A 183 15.17 -0.02 4.94
CA GLY A 183 16.25 -0.13 3.97
C GLY A 183 15.97 0.66 2.71
N HIS A 184 16.64 0.27 1.63
CA HIS A 184 16.48 0.91 0.33
C HIS A 184 15.53 0.07 -0.52
N THR A 185 14.28 0.51 -0.61
CA THR A 185 13.24 -0.12 -1.42
C THR A 185 13.16 0.51 -2.81
N ALA A 186 12.65 -0.25 -3.78
CA ALA A 186 12.33 0.30 -5.09
C ALA A 186 11.12 1.25 -4.96
N CYS A 187 11.13 2.33 -5.73
CA CYS A 187 10.01 3.25 -5.87
C CYS A 187 9.86 3.64 -7.34
N ALA A 188 8.71 3.30 -7.93
CA ALA A 188 8.37 3.68 -9.30
C ALA A 188 7.12 4.57 -9.30
N LEU A 189 7.13 5.58 -10.16
CA LEU A 189 5.96 6.41 -10.43
C LEU A 189 5.54 6.24 -11.88
N ILE A 190 4.25 5.94 -12.10
CA ILE A 190 3.67 5.73 -13.43
C ILE A 190 2.50 6.70 -13.56
N SER A 191 2.56 7.59 -14.53
CA SER A 191 1.58 8.66 -14.74
C SER A 191 1.80 9.39 -16.07
N PRO A 192 0.74 9.93 -16.70
CA PRO A 192 0.89 10.90 -17.79
C PRO A 192 1.67 12.14 -17.35
N LEU A 193 1.60 12.50 -16.07
CA LEU A 193 2.25 13.65 -15.48
C LEU A 193 3.75 13.41 -15.24
N VAL A 194 4.23 12.16 -15.25
CA VAL A 194 5.65 11.92 -14.94
C VAL A 194 6.56 12.10 -16.17
N GLN A 195 7.72 12.71 -15.95
CA GLN A 195 8.87 12.79 -16.83
C GLN A 195 9.60 11.45 -16.75
N PRO A 196 9.69 10.69 -17.85
CA PRO A 196 10.39 9.41 -17.82
C PRO A 196 11.86 9.60 -17.49
N GLY A 197 12.36 8.84 -16.51
CA GLY A 197 13.77 8.88 -16.12
C GLY A 197 14.05 8.09 -14.86
N GLU A 198 15.34 7.95 -14.58
CA GLU A 198 15.85 7.47 -13.30
C GLU A 198 16.36 8.66 -12.50
N TYR A 199 15.98 8.71 -11.23
CA TYR A 199 16.32 9.81 -10.34
C TYR A 199 17.22 9.28 -9.22
N ALA A 200 18.43 9.81 -9.14
CA ALA A 200 19.45 9.36 -8.18
C ALA A 200 19.38 10.10 -6.82
N ASP A 201 18.45 11.04 -6.68
CA ASP A 201 18.26 11.78 -5.44
C ASP A 201 17.77 10.86 -4.32
N THR A 202 18.25 11.11 -3.10
CA THR A 202 17.79 10.37 -1.93
C THR A 202 16.37 10.79 -1.57
N THR A 203 15.44 9.85 -1.63
CA THR A 203 14.04 10.04 -1.20
C THR A 203 13.76 9.14 0.00
N TYR A 204 12.75 9.53 0.79
CA TYR A 204 12.31 8.78 1.97
C TYR A 204 10.84 8.40 1.81
N SER A 205 10.34 7.47 2.63
CA SER A 205 8.89 7.18 2.72
C SER A 205 8.06 8.45 2.97
N TYR A 206 8.57 9.36 3.80
CA TYR A 206 7.96 10.68 4.01
C TYR A 206 8.00 11.61 2.79
N SER A 207 8.91 11.40 1.83
CA SER A 207 8.90 12.12 0.55
C SER A 207 7.74 11.65 -0.33
N VAL A 208 7.41 10.36 -0.30
CA VAL A 208 6.22 9.80 -0.96
C VAL A 208 4.96 10.37 -0.30
N LEU A 209 4.86 10.32 1.04
CA LEU A 209 3.73 10.86 1.77
C LEU A 209 3.52 12.36 1.49
N ARG A 210 4.60 13.15 1.52
CA ARG A 210 4.51 14.58 1.17
C ARG A 210 3.99 14.78 -0.25
N THR A 211 4.47 14.00 -1.20
CA THR A 211 4.00 14.05 -2.60
C THR A 211 2.50 13.80 -2.70
N ILE A 212 2.00 12.80 -1.97
CA ILE A 212 0.58 12.45 -1.93
C ILE A 212 -0.23 13.58 -1.28
N GLN A 213 0.20 14.09 -0.12
CA GLN A 213 -0.48 15.20 0.56
C GLN A 213 -0.51 16.47 -0.31
N ASP A 214 0.59 16.79 -1.00
CA ASP A 214 0.67 17.91 -1.94
C ASP A 214 -0.29 17.71 -3.13
N GLY A 215 -0.40 16.47 -3.66
CA GLY A 215 -1.27 16.15 -4.79
C GLY A 215 -2.76 16.29 -4.46
N PHE A 216 -3.17 15.82 -3.28
CA PHE A 216 -4.55 15.97 -2.79
C PHE A 216 -4.84 17.34 -2.15
N GLY A 217 -3.81 18.16 -1.93
CA GLY A 217 -3.97 19.45 -1.26
C GLY A 217 -4.42 19.33 0.20
N VAL A 218 -4.05 18.23 0.87
CA VAL A 218 -4.40 17.95 2.27
C VAL A 218 -3.27 18.29 3.21
N GLY A 219 -3.61 18.61 4.46
CA GLY A 219 -2.63 18.92 5.48
C GLY A 219 -3.26 19.08 6.87
N PRO A 220 -2.45 19.26 7.92
CA PRO A 220 -1.00 19.51 7.89
C PRO A 220 -0.16 18.29 7.48
N TYR A 221 1.11 18.51 7.12
CA TYR A 221 2.01 17.39 6.80
C TYR A 221 2.13 16.41 7.97
N LEU A 222 1.90 15.13 7.69
CA LEU A 222 1.89 14.06 8.70
C LEU A 222 3.30 13.54 8.97
N GLY A 223 3.57 13.15 10.22
CA GLY A 223 4.89 12.67 10.64
C GLY A 223 6.03 13.60 10.22
N SER A 224 7.06 13.05 9.57
CA SER A 224 8.20 13.82 9.06
C SER A 224 8.03 14.31 7.62
N ALA A 225 6.83 14.22 7.02
CA ALA A 225 6.58 14.69 5.66
C ALA A 225 6.93 16.17 5.49
N GLY A 226 6.66 17.00 6.51
CA GLY A 226 7.00 18.43 6.48
C GLY A 226 8.50 18.75 6.56
N GLN A 227 9.35 17.75 6.86
CA GLN A 227 10.79 17.92 7.07
C GLN A 227 11.63 17.45 5.88
N VAL A 228 11.02 16.73 4.93
CA VAL A 228 11.69 16.22 3.73
C VAL A 228 11.10 16.85 2.48
N ALA A 229 11.84 16.88 1.38
CA ALA A 229 11.28 17.28 0.10
C ALA A 229 10.28 16.23 -0.40
N ARG A 230 9.25 16.68 -1.15
CA ARG A 230 8.44 15.79 -1.99
C ARG A 230 9.34 15.12 -3.02
N LEU A 231 8.85 14.06 -3.65
CA LEU A 231 9.61 13.39 -4.72
C LEU A 231 10.04 14.43 -5.77
N PRO A 232 11.34 14.46 -6.12
CA PRO A 232 11.93 15.47 -7.01
C PRO A 232 11.25 15.41 -8.38
N VAL A 233 11.51 16.43 -9.22
CA VAL A 233 10.88 16.78 -10.52
C VAL A 233 10.59 15.58 -11.45
N VAL A 234 9.62 14.76 -11.05
CA VAL A 234 8.97 13.78 -11.88
C VAL A 234 7.84 14.46 -12.62
N TRP A 235 7.29 15.59 -12.18
CA TRP A 235 6.10 16.17 -12.80
C TRP A 235 6.43 17.03 -14.04
N LYS A 236 5.70 16.85 -15.15
CA LYS A 236 5.76 17.65 -16.39
C LYS A 236 5.14 19.04 -16.22
#